data_AF-A0A8J8KER3-F1
#
_entry.id   AF-A0A8J8KER3-F1
#
_cell.length_a   1.000
_cell.length_b   1.000
_cell.length_c   1.000
_cell.angle_alpha   90.00
_cell.angle_beta   90.00
_cell.angle_gamma   90.00
#
_symmetry.space_group_name_H-M   'P 1'
#
loop_
_entity.id
_entity.type
_entity.pdbx_description
1 polymer ?
#
loop_
_entity_poly.entity_id
_entity_poly.type
_entity_poly.pdbx_seq_one_letter_code
_entity_poly.pdbx_strand_id
1 'polypeptide(L)'
;MRECFELRDTDAGGRIGELTVPRADVTVETPALLPVINPNLDTIAPRRLADEFGAEILITNSYIIHGTDDVRERALEDGLHELLDFPGAIMTDSGSFQLSEYGDIDVTTEEILEFQHEIGSDIATPVDIPTPPDVPRDRAEAELETTQERLEIAEGVDTGEMLVSAPVQGSTYPELREAAGRHADGTDLDVFPVGAVVPLMNDYRYDDMVDAVAAAKRGLGADAPVHLFGAGHPMMFALGVAMGCDLFDSAAYALYARDDRYLTVRGTRLLEDLEYLPCSCSVCTGHSPDDLRALPDDEREEELAAHNLHVTFAEIRRIKQAIRAGNLLELVEQRARSHPTMLDGYRALLDHADQLERSDPVSKGAFFHVSSESARRPEVVRHHRRLERLSVPDSLFLTEGQPARGDEFDDSWRVEPPFGPFPRALSRSYPLTAEVPERTDRAALSAAADGVARLAEVNPDADLALGHRGWPAGVLERVPESVELIDLTSD
;
A
#
# COMPACT_ATOMS: atom_id res chain seq x y z
N MET A 1 -1.40 -22.56 4.09
CA MET A 1 -0.49 -21.79 3.22
C MET A 1 -1.09 -21.86 1.85
N ARG A 2 -1.46 -20.73 1.25
CA ARG A 2 -2.06 -20.68 -0.08
C ARG A 2 -1.04 -21.13 -1.10
N GLU A 3 -1.44 -22.02 -2.01
CA GLU A 3 -0.55 -22.54 -3.04
C GLU A 3 -0.39 -21.55 -4.22
N CYS A 4 -1.29 -20.57 -4.34
CA CYS A 4 -1.34 -19.63 -5.46
C CYS A 4 -0.43 -18.39 -5.31
N PHE A 5 0.17 -18.12 -4.14
CA PHE A 5 0.95 -16.89 -3.93
C PHE A 5 2.29 -17.11 -3.22
N GLU A 6 3.39 -16.68 -3.86
CA GLU A 6 4.75 -16.74 -3.31
C GLU A 6 5.33 -15.33 -3.12
N LEU A 7 6.02 -15.11 -1.99
CA LEU A 7 6.75 -13.87 -1.68
C LEU A 7 8.19 -13.94 -2.18
N ARG A 8 8.67 -12.87 -2.83
CA ARG A 8 10.07 -12.76 -3.30
C ARG A 8 10.89 -11.72 -2.53
N ASP A 9 10.42 -10.48 -2.54
CA ASP A 9 11.09 -9.34 -1.91
C ASP A 9 10.09 -8.60 -1.01
N THR A 10 10.56 -8.00 0.09
CA THR A 10 9.70 -7.20 0.99
C THR A 10 10.37 -5.90 1.39
N ASP A 11 9.55 -4.88 1.68
CA ASP A 11 9.97 -3.63 2.31
C ASP A 11 8.78 -2.96 3.00
N ALA A 12 8.90 -2.63 4.29
CA ALA A 12 7.76 -2.30 5.16
C ALA A 12 6.65 -3.38 5.10
N GLY A 13 5.42 -3.00 4.76
CA GLY A 13 4.34 -3.96 4.45
C GLY A 13 4.31 -4.42 2.99
N GLY A 14 5.04 -3.73 2.10
CA GLY A 14 5.05 -4.00 0.67
C GLY A 14 5.84 -5.23 0.30
N ARG A 15 5.41 -5.89 -0.77
CA ARG A 15 6.03 -7.12 -1.25
C ARG A 15 5.98 -7.22 -2.77
N ILE A 16 7.04 -7.78 -3.34
CA ILE A 16 7.02 -8.36 -4.68
C ILE A 16 6.70 -9.83 -4.50
N GLY A 17 5.63 -10.28 -5.14
CA GLY A 17 5.21 -11.67 -5.11
C GLY A 17 4.86 -12.20 -6.48
N GLU A 18 4.52 -13.48 -6.53
CA GLU A 18 4.06 -14.20 -7.71
C GLU A 18 2.71 -14.83 -7.42
N LEU A 19 1.67 -14.32 -8.09
CA LEU A 19 0.33 -14.88 -8.06
C LEU A 19 0.17 -15.84 -9.24
N THR A 20 0.19 -17.13 -8.96
CA THR A 20 -0.11 -18.17 -9.95
C THR A 20 -1.61 -18.24 -10.17
N VAL A 21 -2.04 -18.13 -11.42
CA VAL A 21 -3.44 -18.19 -11.85
C VAL A 21 -3.61 -19.42 -12.74
N PRO A 22 -3.97 -20.58 -12.17
CA PRO A 22 -3.86 -21.87 -12.86
C PRO A 22 -4.71 -21.96 -14.13
N ARG A 23 -5.94 -21.44 -14.09
CA ARG A 23 -6.86 -21.50 -15.24
C ARG A 23 -6.33 -20.81 -16.50
N ALA A 24 -5.65 -19.66 -16.33
CA ALA A 24 -5.01 -18.93 -17.42
C ALA A 24 -3.62 -19.47 -17.79
N ASP A 25 -3.05 -20.39 -17.00
CA ASP A 25 -1.66 -20.85 -17.12
C ASP A 25 -0.65 -19.68 -17.11
N VAL A 26 -0.87 -18.71 -16.22
CA VAL A 26 0.01 -17.53 -16.05
C VAL A 26 0.40 -17.30 -14.59
N THR A 27 1.50 -16.57 -14.41
CA THR A 27 1.93 -16.04 -13.12
C THR A 27 2.03 -14.53 -13.22
N VAL A 28 1.34 -13.82 -12.34
CA VAL A 28 1.32 -12.36 -12.28
C VAL A 28 2.30 -11.88 -11.21
N GLU A 29 3.27 -11.02 -11.58
CA GLU A 29 4.18 -10.42 -10.60
C GLU A 29 3.50 -9.24 -9.87
N THR A 30 3.35 -9.34 -8.55
CA THR A 30 2.77 -8.27 -7.72
C THR A 30 3.85 -7.30 -7.22
N PRO A 31 3.53 -6.03 -6.86
CA PRO A 31 2.22 -5.41 -6.97
C PRO A 31 1.78 -5.20 -8.42
N ALA A 32 0.51 -5.44 -8.74
CA ALA A 32 -0.03 -5.36 -10.10
C ALA A 32 -1.24 -4.43 -10.20
N LEU A 33 -1.37 -3.76 -11.34
CA LEU A 33 -2.56 -3.00 -11.71
C LEU A 33 -3.42 -3.84 -12.66
N LEU A 34 -4.70 -3.91 -12.38
CA LEU A 34 -5.76 -4.50 -13.20
C LEU A 34 -6.55 -3.35 -13.85
N PRO A 35 -6.31 -3.00 -15.12
CA PRO A 35 -7.16 -2.05 -15.81
C PRO A 35 -8.60 -2.59 -15.85
N VAL A 36 -9.58 -1.76 -15.46
CA VAL A 36 -10.99 -2.13 -15.50
C VAL A 36 -11.50 -1.95 -16.93
N ILE A 37 -12.02 -3.03 -17.51
CA ILE A 37 -12.62 -3.03 -18.84
C ILE A 37 -14.14 -3.09 -18.72
N ASN A 38 -14.82 -2.12 -19.33
CA ASN A 38 -16.24 -2.20 -19.60
C ASN A 38 -16.42 -2.76 -21.02
N PRO A 39 -16.96 -3.98 -21.20
CA PRO A 39 -17.07 -4.61 -22.53
C PRO A 39 -17.95 -3.83 -23.52
N ASN A 40 -18.76 -2.89 -23.03
CA ASN A 40 -19.62 -2.03 -23.85
C ASN A 40 -18.93 -0.75 -24.34
N LEU A 41 -17.73 -0.44 -23.83
CA LEU A 41 -17.00 0.79 -24.13
C LEU A 41 -15.60 0.45 -24.62
N ASP A 42 -15.26 0.93 -25.82
CA ASP A 42 -13.93 0.75 -26.39
C ASP A 42 -13.12 2.04 -26.21
N THR A 43 -12.35 2.14 -25.13
CA THR A 43 -11.43 3.27 -24.88
C THR A 43 -9.98 2.88 -25.21
N ILE A 44 -9.52 1.75 -24.69
CA ILE A 44 -8.21 1.14 -25.01
C ILE A 44 -8.45 -0.34 -25.15
N ALA A 45 -8.17 -0.89 -26.33
CA ALA A 45 -8.33 -2.33 -26.59
C ALA A 45 -7.52 -3.18 -25.58
N PRO A 46 -8.07 -4.26 -25.01
CA PRO A 46 -7.36 -5.06 -24.01
C PRO A 46 -6.05 -5.66 -24.53
N ARG A 47 -5.99 -6.05 -25.80
CA ARG A 47 -4.75 -6.46 -26.47
C ARG A 47 -3.62 -5.43 -26.33
N ARG A 48 -3.96 -4.14 -26.47
CA ARG A 48 -3.02 -3.02 -26.33
C ARG A 48 -2.56 -2.86 -24.87
N LEU A 49 -3.39 -3.18 -23.88
CA LEU A 49 -3.00 -3.20 -22.46
C LEU A 49 -1.84 -4.16 -22.21
N ALA A 50 -1.92 -5.37 -22.77
CA ALA A 50 -0.84 -6.35 -22.68
C ALA A 50 0.40 -5.89 -23.45
N ASP A 51 0.24 -5.58 -24.75
CA ASP A 51 1.37 -5.38 -25.66
C ASP A 51 2.13 -4.05 -25.41
N GLU A 52 1.45 -2.95 -25.04
CA GLU A 52 2.08 -1.64 -24.85
C GLU A 52 2.47 -1.36 -23.39
N PHE A 53 1.59 -1.69 -22.43
CA PHE A 53 1.77 -1.28 -21.03
C PHE A 53 2.37 -2.39 -20.16
N GLY A 54 2.27 -3.64 -20.61
CA GLY A 54 2.70 -4.82 -19.88
C GLY A 54 1.69 -5.26 -18.82
N ALA A 55 0.39 -5.11 -19.09
CA ALA A 55 -0.65 -5.66 -18.22
C ALA A 55 -0.63 -7.19 -18.27
N GLU A 56 -0.39 -7.83 -17.13
CA GLU A 56 -0.41 -9.30 -16.98
C GLU A 56 -1.78 -9.81 -16.53
N ILE A 57 -2.61 -8.90 -16.02
CA ILE A 57 -3.95 -9.16 -15.50
C ILE A 57 -4.85 -7.94 -15.75
N LEU A 58 -6.14 -8.18 -15.99
CA LEU A 58 -7.17 -7.13 -16.04
C LEU A 58 -8.41 -7.56 -15.22
N ILE A 59 -9.33 -6.62 -15.02
CA ILE A 59 -10.63 -6.92 -14.41
C ILE A 59 -11.77 -6.43 -15.28
N THR A 60 -12.87 -7.19 -15.32
CA THR A 60 -14.14 -6.75 -15.90
C THR A 60 -15.29 -7.06 -14.94
N ASN A 61 -16.51 -6.68 -15.29
CA ASN A 61 -17.68 -6.84 -14.43
C ASN A 61 -18.62 -7.88 -15.04
N SER A 62 -18.74 -9.05 -14.40
CA SER A 62 -19.56 -10.14 -14.91
C SER A 62 -21.05 -9.81 -14.84
N TYR A 63 -21.49 -8.95 -13.94
CA TYR A 63 -22.88 -8.51 -13.86
C TYR A 63 -23.28 -7.65 -15.07
N ILE A 64 -22.41 -6.76 -15.54
CA ILE A 64 -22.63 -5.99 -16.78
C ILE A 64 -22.71 -6.93 -17.99
N ILE A 65 -21.82 -7.92 -18.06
CA ILE A 65 -21.84 -8.94 -19.12
C ILE A 65 -23.15 -9.71 -19.06
N HIS A 66 -23.52 -10.23 -17.88
CA HIS A 66 -24.74 -10.99 -17.66
C HIS A 66 -26.00 -10.22 -18.07
N GLY A 67 -26.06 -8.92 -17.77
CA GLY A 67 -27.20 -8.05 -18.08
C GLY A 67 -27.29 -7.57 -19.53
N THR A 68 -26.29 -7.85 -20.38
CA THR A 68 -26.25 -7.38 -21.78
C THR A 68 -26.31 -8.58 -22.73
N ASP A 69 -27.49 -8.90 -23.26
CA ASP A 69 -27.75 -10.13 -24.05
C ASP A 69 -26.66 -10.44 -25.10
N ASP A 70 -26.33 -9.48 -25.99
CA ASP A 70 -25.34 -9.68 -27.05
C ASP A 70 -23.92 -9.98 -26.51
N VAL A 71 -23.53 -9.37 -25.39
CA VAL A 71 -22.21 -9.57 -24.76
C VAL A 71 -22.20 -10.90 -24.01
N ARG A 72 -23.29 -11.21 -23.30
CA ARG A 72 -23.49 -12.48 -22.58
C ARG A 72 -23.41 -13.68 -23.52
N GLU A 73 -24.15 -13.64 -24.63
CA GLU A 73 -24.16 -14.73 -25.61
C GLU A 73 -22.75 -14.99 -26.15
N ARG A 74 -22.03 -13.94 -26.55
CA ARG A 74 -20.64 -14.05 -27.01
C ARG A 74 -19.69 -14.55 -25.92
N ALA A 75 -19.83 -14.08 -24.68
CA ALA A 75 -19.00 -14.54 -23.57
C ALA A 75 -19.22 -16.03 -23.27
N LEU A 76 -20.46 -16.53 -23.41
CA LEU A 76 -20.79 -17.95 -23.24
C LEU A 76 -20.35 -18.82 -24.42
N GLU A 77 -20.39 -18.29 -25.65
CA GLU A 77 -19.99 -19.03 -26.86
C GLU A 77 -18.46 -19.09 -27.03
N ASP A 78 -17.77 -17.96 -26.89
CA ASP A 78 -16.35 -17.80 -27.22
C ASP A 78 -15.44 -17.79 -25.97
N GLY A 79 -15.97 -17.44 -24.81
CA GLY A 79 -15.20 -17.22 -23.58
C GLY A 79 -14.60 -15.80 -23.48
N LEU A 80 -14.22 -15.40 -22.25
CA LEU A 80 -13.73 -14.05 -21.94
C LEU A 80 -12.44 -13.66 -22.66
N HIS A 81 -11.48 -14.60 -22.79
CA HIS A 81 -10.20 -14.30 -23.44
C HIS A 81 -10.36 -13.98 -24.92
N GLU A 82 -11.20 -14.71 -25.64
CA GLU A 82 -11.50 -14.45 -27.06
C GLU A 82 -12.37 -13.20 -27.20
N LEU A 83 -13.34 -13.00 -26.30
CA LEU A 83 -14.19 -11.80 -26.29
C LEU A 83 -13.37 -10.51 -26.15
N LEU A 84 -12.36 -10.51 -25.28
CA LEU A 84 -11.54 -9.34 -24.95
C LEU A 84 -10.21 -9.27 -25.74
N ASP A 85 -9.81 -10.34 -26.43
CA ASP A 85 -8.46 -10.50 -27.03
C ASP A 85 -7.34 -10.15 -26.03
N PHE A 86 -7.39 -10.79 -24.86
CA PHE A 86 -6.41 -10.58 -23.79
C PHE A 86 -5.66 -11.87 -23.41
N PRO A 87 -4.31 -11.88 -23.51
CA PRO A 87 -3.51 -13.09 -23.28
C PRO A 87 -3.14 -13.35 -21.82
N GLY A 88 -3.39 -12.40 -20.91
CA GLY A 88 -3.12 -12.54 -19.47
C GLY A 88 -4.34 -12.99 -18.68
N ALA A 89 -4.25 -12.95 -17.35
CA ALA A 89 -5.35 -13.34 -16.46
C ALA A 89 -6.52 -12.33 -16.51
N ILE A 90 -7.75 -12.83 -16.41
CA ILE A 90 -8.97 -12.04 -16.38
C ILE A 90 -9.69 -12.29 -15.05
N MET A 91 -9.76 -11.26 -14.22
CA MET A 91 -10.59 -11.24 -13.02
C MET A 91 -11.99 -10.70 -13.37
N THR A 92 -13.01 -11.22 -12.70
CA THR A 92 -14.38 -10.69 -12.78
C THR A 92 -14.90 -10.25 -11.42
N ASP A 93 -15.43 -9.03 -11.37
CA ASP A 93 -16.24 -8.53 -10.26
C ASP A 93 -17.69 -9.03 -10.39
N SER A 94 -18.35 -9.28 -9.25
CA SER A 94 -19.74 -9.78 -9.15
C SER A 94 -20.80 -8.70 -9.38
N GLY A 95 -20.40 -7.43 -9.47
CA GLY A 95 -21.32 -6.30 -9.58
C GLY A 95 -21.68 -5.67 -8.25
N SER A 96 -20.98 -6.01 -7.16
CA SER A 96 -21.20 -5.42 -5.82
C SER A 96 -21.11 -3.89 -5.81
N PHE A 97 -20.35 -3.28 -6.72
CA PHE A 97 -20.38 -1.83 -6.91
C PHE A 97 -21.79 -1.32 -7.29
N GLN A 98 -22.50 -2.01 -8.18
CA GLN A 98 -23.89 -1.71 -8.55
C GLN A 98 -24.85 -1.93 -7.38
N LEU A 99 -24.59 -2.88 -6.47
CA LEU A 99 -25.35 -2.99 -5.20
C LEU A 99 -25.21 -1.69 -4.39
N SER A 100 -24.01 -1.13 -4.33
CA SER A 100 -23.74 0.10 -3.57
C SER A 100 -24.40 1.35 -4.18
N GLU A 101 -24.50 1.43 -5.52
CA GLU A 101 -25.10 2.58 -6.21
C GLU A 101 -26.62 2.47 -6.40
N TYR A 102 -27.14 1.28 -6.72
CA TYR A 102 -28.53 1.06 -7.13
C TYR A 102 -29.36 0.26 -6.12
N GLY A 103 -28.73 -0.38 -5.13
CA GLY A 103 -29.41 -0.97 -3.96
C GLY A 103 -30.01 -2.36 -4.15
N ASP A 104 -29.87 -3.00 -5.31
CA ASP A 104 -30.35 -4.37 -5.54
C ASP A 104 -29.48 -5.14 -6.56
N ILE A 105 -29.21 -6.42 -6.29
CA ILE A 105 -28.60 -7.39 -7.20
C ILE A 105 -29.49 -8.63 -7.19
N ASP A 106 -29.97 -9.04 -8.37
CA ASP A 106 -30.91 -10.16 -8.55
C ASP A 106 -30.18 -11.46 -8.92
N VAL A 107 -29.01 -11.71 -8.32
CA VAL A 107 -28.18 -12.91 -8.58
C VAL A 107 -27.59 -13.42 -7.26
N THR A 108 -27.64 -14.74 -7.03
CA THR A 108 -27.04 -15.38 -5.86
C THR A 108 -25.52 -15.55 -6.00
N THR A 109 -24.85 -15.98 -4.93
CA THR A 109 -23.41 -16.27 -4.99
C THR A 109 -23.12 -17.49 -5.87
N GLU A 110 -23.95 -18.53 -5.79
CA GLU A 110 -23.82 -19.71 -6.64
C GLU A 110 -24.02 -19.36 -8.12
N GLU A 111 -25.09 -18.62 -8.44
CA GLU A 111 -25.42 -18.25 -9.83
C GLU A 111 -24.31 -17.39 -10.47
N ILE A 112 -23.75 -16.42 -9.72
CA ILE A 112 -22.71 -15.56 -10.28
C ILE A 112 -21.39 -16.30 -10.46
N LEU A 113 -21.02 -17.20 -9.53
CA LEU A 113 -19.79 -17.99 -9.62
C LEU A 113 -19.89 -19.03 -10.74
N GLU A 114 -21.04 -19.69 -10.91
CA GLU A 114 -21.31 -20.56 -12.04
C GLU A 114 -21.19 -19.80 -13.36
N PHE A 115 -21.81 -18.62 -13.47
CA PHE A 115 -21.72 -17.79 -14.67
C PHE A 115 -20.28 -17.34 -14.97
N GLN A 116 -19.55 -16.84 -13.96
CA GLN A 116 -18.14 -16.46 -14.08
C GLN A 116 -17.28 -17.66 -14.51
N HIS A 117 -17.59 -18.86 -14.01
CA HIS A 117 -16.93 -20.07 -14.44
C HIS A 117 -17.24 -20.42 -15.90
N GLU A 118 -18.50 -20.35 -16.33
CA GLU A 118 -18.93 -20.65 -17.70
C GLU A 118 -18.30 -19.73 -18.75
N ILE A 119 -18.21 -18.42 -18.47
CA ILE A 119 -17.60 -17.45 -19.39
C ILE A 119 -16.07 -17.50 -19.40
N GLY A 120 -15.44 -18.32 -18.54
CA GLY A 120 -13.98 -18.48 -18.52
C GLY A 120 -13.24 -17.41 -17.71
N SER A 121 -13.80 -16.95 -16.59
CA SER A 121 -13.06 -16.10 -15.64
C SER A 121 -11.95 -16.89 -14.96
N ASP A 122 -10.80 -16.26 -14.74
CA ASP A 122 -9.65 -16.88 -14.06
C ASP A 122 -9.66 -16.63 -12.55
N ILE A 123 -10.16 -15.47 -12.16
CA ILE A 123 -10.36 -15.07 -10.77
C ILE A 123 -11.78 -14.53 -10.62
N ALA A 124 -12.60 -15.27 -9.90
CA ALA A 124 -13.98 -14.95 -9.62
C ALA A 124 -14.13 -14.13 -8.34
N THR A 125 -15.23 -13.41 -8.23
CA THR A 125 -15.62 -12.69 -7.01
C THR A 125 -17.05 -13.07 -6.66
N PRO A 126 -17.34 -13.53 -5.43
CA PRO A 126 -18.70 -13.78 -4.99
C PRO A 126 -19.46 -12.46 -4.79
N VAL A 127 -20.78 -12.53 -4.60
CA VAL A 127 -21.55 -11.34 -4.22
C VAL A 127 -21.18 -10.96 -2.79
N ASP A 128 -20.86 -9.69 -2.54
CA ASP A 128 -20.59 -9.16 -1.21
C ASP A 128 -21.38 -7.86 -0.96
N ILE A 129 -21.39 -7.37 0.27
CA ILE A 129 -22.02 -6.09 0.60
C ILE A 129 -20.92 -5.07 0.92
N PRO A 130 -20.63 -4.13 0.00
CA PRO A 130 -19.67 -3.06 0.25
C PRO A 130 -20.26 -2.01 1.19
N THR A 131 -20.31 -2.34 2.48
CA THR A 131 -20.84 -1.49 3.56
C THR A 131 -20.18 -0.10 3.54
N PRO A 132 -20.92 0.98 3.27
CA PRO A 132 -20.35 2.32 3.17
C PRO A 132 -19.62 2.76 4.45
N PRO A 133 -18.66 3.70 4.36
CA PRO A 133 -18.05 4.31 5.54
C PRO A 133 -19.07 4.93 6.49
N ASP A 134 -18.76 4.89 7.79
CA ASP A 134 -19.46 5.60 8.87
C ASP A 134 -20.96 5.28 9.03
N VAL A 135 -21.40 4.13 8.52
CA VAL A 135 -22.74 3.61 8.84
C VAL A 135 -22.80 3.17 10.31
N PRO A 136 -24.00 3.13 10.93
CA PRO A 136 -24.14 2.60 12.28
C PRO A 136 -23.56 1.19 12.44
N ARG A 137 -22.93 0.92 13.59
CA ARG A 137 -22.23 -0.34 13.87
C ARG A 137 -23.12 -1.58 13.73
N ASP A 138 -24.38 -1.49 14.15
CA ASP A 138 -25.38 -2.55 13.99
C ASP A 138 -25.66 -2.88 12.52
N ARG A 139 -25.68 -1.86 11.65
CA ARG A 139 -25.79 -2.06 10.20
C ARG A 139 -24.52 -2.70 9.63
N ALA A 140 -23.35 -2.22 10.04
CA ALA A 140 -22.07 -2.78 9.58
C ALA A 140 -21.90 -4.25 9.99
N GLU A 141 -22.30 -4.61 11.22
CA GLU A 141 -22.28 -5.98 11.70
C GLU A 141 -23.22 -6.88 10.89
N ALA A 142 -24.46 -6.45 10.63
CA ALA A 142 -25.43 -7.22 9.87
C ALA A 142 -25.04 -7.42 8.39
N GLU A 143 -24.57 -6.37 7.72
CA GLU A 143 -24.11 -6.47 6.32
C GLU A 143 -22.83 -7.32 6.19
N LEU A 144 -21.94 -7.26 7.19
CA LEU A 144 -20.77 -8.11 7.27
C LEU A 144 -21.14 -9.58 7.48
N GLU A 145 -22.11 -9.89 8.36
CA GLU A 145 -22.61 -11.25 8.57
C GLU A 145 -23.13 -11.85 7.26
N THR A 146 -23.93 -11.10 6.49
CA THR A 146 -24.37 -11.55 5.15
C THR A 146 -23.21 -11.78 4.19
N THR A 147 -22.16 -10.94 4.23
CA THR A 147 -20.97 -11.16 3.41
C THR A 147 -20.25 -12.45 3.82
N GLN A 148 -20.11 -12.71 5.12
CA GLN A 148 -19.48 -13.92 5.65
C GLN A 148 -20.24 -15.19 5.26
N GLU A 149 -21.57 -15.18 5.33
CA GLU A 149 -22.42 -16.28 4.85
C GLU A 149 -22.19 -16.57 3.35
N ARG A 150 -22.04 -15.51 2.53
CA ARG A 150 -21.77 -15.66 1.09
C ARG A 150 -20.37 -16.20 0.80
N LEU A 151 -19.37 -15.88 1.64
CA LEU A 151 -18.05 -16.49 1.53
C LEU A 151 -18.07 -17.99 1.85
N GLU A 152 -18.85 -18.41 2.85
CA GLU A 152 -19.04 -19.83 3.18
C GLU A 152 -19.75 -20.58 2.05
N ILE A 153 -20.71 -19.93 1.39
CA ILE A 153 -21.35 -20.47 0.17
C ILE A 153 -20.32 -20.61 -0.95
N ALA A 154 -19.54 -19.56 -1.23
CA ALA A 154 -18.53 -19.53 -2.29
C ALA A 154 -17.49 -20.65 -2.13
N GLU A 155 -17.06 -20.92 -0.89
CA GLU A 155 -16.14 -22.02 -0.55
C GLU A 155 -16.71 -23.40 -0.92
N GLY A 156 -18.03 -23.55 -0.91
CA GLY A 156 -18.71 -24.80 -1.29
C GLY A 156 -18.94 -25.00 -2.78
N VAL A 157 -18.67 -24.00 -3.63
CA VAL A 157 -18.87 -24.07 -5.09
C VAL A 157 -17.65 -24.71 -5.76
N ASP A 158 -17.89 -25.68 -6.65
CA ASP A 158 -16.82 -26.30 -7.45
C ASP A 158 -16.42 -25.37 -8.61
N THR A 159 -15.31 -24.64 -8.44
CA THR A 159 -14.79 -23.70 -9.43
C THR A 159 -13.63 -24.28 -10.26
N GLY A 160 -13.24 -25.54 -10.03
CA GLY A 160 -12.11 -26.17 -10.69
C GLY A 160 -10.79 -25.43 -10.46
N GLU A 161 -10.15 -24.97 -11.53
CA GLU A 161 -8.88 -24.23 -11.50
C GLU A 161 -9.05 -22.70 -11.38
N MET A 162 -10.30 -22.21 -11.39
CA MET A 162 -10.62 -20.79 -11.22
C MET A 162 -10.44 -20.39 -9.75
N LEU A 163 -9.61 -19.38 -9.51
CA LEU A 163 -9.44 -18.81 -8.18
C LEU A 163 -10.68 -18.01 -7.77
N VAL A 164 -10.93 -17.91 -6.47
CA VAL A 164 -12.08 -17.16 -5.94
C VAL A 164 -11.62 -16.15 -4.90
N SER A 165 -12.14 -14.93 -4.98
CA SER A 165 -11.82 -13.87 -4.04
C SER A 165 -12.71 -13.91 -2.78
N ALA A 166 -12.19 -13.40 -1.66
CA ALA A 166 -12.85 -13.31 -0.37
C ALA A 166 -12.87 -11.85 0.12
N PRO A 167 -13.84 -11.04 -0.31
CA PRO A 167 -13.93 -9.63 0.09
C PRO A 167 -14.00 -9.42 1.61
N VAL A 168 -13.09 -8.60 2.12
CA VAL A 168 -13.00 -8.17 3.53
C VAL A 168 -13.72 -6.84 3.70
N GLN A 169 -14.90 -6.89 4.33
CA GLN A 169 -15.76 -5.73 4.62
C GLN A 169 -15.71 -5.33 6.11
N GLY A 170 -16.54 -4.35 6.51
CA GLY A 170 -16.62 -3.89 7.90
C GLY A 170 -16.62 -2.37 8.09
N SER A 171 -16.92 -1.59 7.03
CA SER A 171 -16.99 -0.12 7.09
C SER A 171 -15.69 0.50 7.65
N THR A 172 -15.80 1.55 8.48
CA THR A 172 -14.70 2.25 9.16
C THR A 172 -14.40 1.70 10.56
N TYR A 173 -14.87 0.49 10.90
CA TYR A 173 -14.66 -0.15 12.21
C TYR A 173 -13.45 -1.11 12.18
N PRO A 174 -12.30 -0.77 12.79
CA PRO A 174 -11.10 -1.61 12.75
C PRO A 174 -11.32 -3.00 13.34
N GLU A 175 -12.14 -3.14 14.37
CA GLU A 175 -12.43 -4.44 14.98
C GLU A 175 -13.23 -5.36 14.05
N LEU A 176 -14.14 -4.80 13.25
CA LEU A 176 -14.90 -5.56 12.26
C LEU A 176 -14.00 -5.95 11.08
N ARG A 177 -13.15 -5.04 10.60
CA ARG A 177 -12.17 -5.30 9.54
C ARG A 177 -11.21 -6.43 9.91
N GLU A 178 -10.71 -6.41 11.14
CA GLU A 178 -9.78 -7.45 11.62
C GLU A 178 -10.49 -8.81 11.79
N ALA A 179 -11.73 -8.82 12.29
CA ALA A 179 -12.54 -10.03 12.38
C ALA A 179 -12.91 -10.59 11.00
N ALA A 180 -13.28 -9.71 10.05
CA ALA A 180 -13.57 -10.07 8.67
C ALA A 180 -12.34 -10.64 7.96
N GLY A 181 -11.16 -10.03 8.17
CA GLY A 181 -9.89 -10.56 7.65
C GLY A 181 -9.62 -11.98 8.16
N ARG A 182 -9.80 -12.24 9.46
CA ARG A 182 -9.65 -13.60 10.03
C ARG A 182 -10.66 -14.60 9.49
N HIS A 183 -11.91 -14.17 9.28
CA HIS A 183 -12.94 -15.03 8.71
C HIS A 183 -12.58 -15.43 7.28
N ALA A 184 -12.26 -14.44 6.45
CA ALA A 184 -11.84 -14.67 5.07
C ALA A 184 -10.60 -15.57 5.00
N ASP A 185 -9.55 -15.28 5.78
CA ASP A 185 -8.32 -16.09 5.85
C ASP A 185 -8.59 -17.57 6.22
N GLY A 186 -9.64 -17.81 7.01
CA GLY A 186 -10.05 -19.13 7.46
C GLY A 186 -10.81 -19.98 6.43
N THR A 187 -11.23 -19.40 5.30
CA THR A 187 -11.86 -20.12 4.18
C THR A 187 -10.83 -20.79 3.27
N ASP A 188 -11.24 -21.58 2.29
CA ASP A 188 -10.35 -22.14 1.25
C ASP A 188 -10.17 -21.20 0.02
N LEU A 189 -10.68 -19.96 0.08
CA LEU A 189 -10.61 -18.95 -1.00
C LEU A 189 -9.21 -18.30 -1.16
N ASP A 190 -8.95 -17.66 -2.30
CA ASP A 190 -7.57 -17.44 -2.79
C ASP A 190 -7.05 -16.01 -2.68
N VAL A 191 -7.87 -15.03 -3.02
CA VAL A 191 -7.50 -13.60 -3.12
C VAL A 191 -8.33 -12.78 -2.14
N PHE A 192 -7.75 -11.78 -1.47
CA PHE A 192 -8.41 -11.10 -0.35
C PHE A 192 -8.61 -9.60 -0.63
N PRO A 193 -9.69 -9.22 -1.35
CA PRO A 193 -9.96 -7.83 -1.59
C PRO A 193 -10.39 -7.07 -0.32
N VAL A 194 -9.87 -5.89 -0.09
CA VAL A 194 -10.35 -4.97 0.96
C VAL A 194 -11.32 -3.99 0.32
N GLY A 195 -12.61 -4.21 0.55
CA GLY A 195 -13.71 -3.48 -0.09
C GLY A 195 -14.19 -2.25 0.68
N ALA A 196 -15.17 -1.54 0.11
CA ALA A 196 -15.79 -0.33 0.67
C ALA A 196 -14.83 0.83 1.00
N VAL A 197 -13.64 0.84 0.40
CA VAL A 197 -12.65 1.92 0.55
C VAL A 197 -12.73 2.97 -0.57
N VAL A 198 -13.48 2.70 -1.65
CA VAL A 198 -13.66 3.64 -2.77
C VAL A 198 -14.19 5.01 -2.32
N PRO A 199 -15.23 5.11 -1.48
CA PRO A 199 -15.69 6.41 -1.01
C PRO A 199 -14.62 7.15 -0.20
N LEU A 200 -13.81 6.43 0.61
CA LEU A 200 -12.71 7.03 1.37
C LEU A 200 -11.67 7.65 0.43
N MET A 201 -11.31 6.95 -0.66
CA MET A 201 -10.35 7.45 -1.65
C MET A 201 -10.90 8.65 -2.44
N ASN A 202 -12.19 8.61 -2.80
CA ASN A 202 -12.86 9.72 -3.49
C ASN A 202 -12.97 10.97 -2.62
N ASP A 203 -13.18 10.79 -1.30
CA ASP A 203 -13.23 11.86 -0.31
C ASP A 203 -11.84 12.24 0.26
N TYR A 204 -10.77 11.66 -0.29
CA TYR A 204 -9.37 11.92 0.12
C TYR A 204 -9.07 11.55 1.59
N ARG A 205 -9.83 10.64 2.19
CA ARG A 205 -9.68 10.11 3.57
C ARG A 205 -8.69 8.95 3.62
N TYR A 206 -7.42 9.26 3.30
CA TYR A 206 -6.37 8.23 3.19
C TYR A 206 -5.92 7.66 4.54
N ASP A 207 -6.10 8.39 5.64
CA ASP A 207 -5.90 7.90 7.00
C ASP A 207 -6.91 6.81 7.37
N ASP A 208 -8.21 7.03 7.13
CA ASP A 208 -9.25 6.01 7.34
C ASP A 208 -9.03 4.78 6.45
N MET A 209 -8.60 4.99 5.19
CA MET A 209 -8.22 3.90 4.29
C MET A 209 -7.06 3.09 4.89
N VAL A 210 -6.05 3.77 5.45
CA VAL A 210 -4.91 3.11 6.08
C VAL A 210 -5.32 2.28 7.29
N ASP A 211 -6.18 2.82 8.16
CA ASP A 211 -6.66 2.10 9.33
C ASP A 211 -7.49 0.86 8.94
N ALA A 212 -8.34 0.98 7.92
CA ALA A 212 -9.13 -0.14 7.42
C ALA A 212 -8.25 -1.27 6.85
N VAL A 213 -7.27 -0.93 6.02
CA VAL A 213 -6.34 -1.90 5.42
C VAL A 213 -5.43 -2.52 6.49
N ALA A 214 -4.86 -1.71 7.38
CA ALA A 214 -4.00 -2.21 8.46
C ALA A 214 -4.76 -3.18 9.36
N ALA A 215 -6.04 -2.90 9.66
CA ALA A 215 -6.90 -3.78 10.43
C ALA A 215 -7.22 -5.09 9.71
N ALA A 216 -7.62 -5.04 8.43
CA ALA A 216 -7.83 -6.24 7.62
C ALA A 216 -6.56 -7.12 7.58
N LYS A 217 -5.39 -6.51 7.34
CA LYS A 217 -4.09 -7.19 7.30
C LYS A 217 -3.70 -7.85 8.63
N ARG A 218 -4.19 -7.40 9.79
CA ARG A 218 -3.95 -8.09 11.06
C ARG A 218 -4.70 -9.43 11.16
N GLY A 219 -5.78 -9.59 10.42
CA GLY A 219 -6.55 -10.82 10.36
C GLY A 219 -6.11 -11.80 9.27
N LEU A 220 -5.32 -11.34 8.29
CA LEU A 220 -4.89 -12.13 7.13
C LEU A 220 -3.50 -12.74 7.32
N GLY A 221 -3.29 -13.92 6.73
CA GLY A 221 -1.99 -14.57 6.63
C GLY A 221 -0.97 -13.76 5.84
N ALA A 222 0.31 -14.02 6.09
CA ALA A 222 1.41 -13.39 5.35
C ALA A 222 1.46 -13.84 3.88
N ASP A 223 0.80 -14.93 3.53
CA ASP A 223 0.69 -15.56 2.21
C ASP A 223 -0.62 -15.22 1.49
N ALA A 224 -1.52 -14.45 2.11
CA ALA A 224 -2.77 -14.00 1.51
C ALA A 224 -2.53 -12.80 0.57
N PRO A 225 -2.70 -12.90 -0.77
CA PRO A 225 -2.59 -11.75 -1.67
C PRO A 225 -3.77 -10.78 -1.46
N VAL A 226 -3.47 -9.50 -1.28
CA VAL A 226 -4.46 -8.48 -0.90
C VAL A 226 -4.75 -7.54 -2.06
N HIS A 227 -6.02 -7.40 -2.42
CA HIS A 227 -6.48 -6.52 -3.48
C HIS A 227 -7.13 -5.26 -2.89
N LEU A 228 -6.63 -4.07 -3.20
CA LEU A 228 -7.27 -2.83 -2.78
C LEU A 228 -8.32 -2.40 -3.81
N PHE A 229 -9.59 -2.69 -3.52
CA PHE A 229 -10.69 -2.50 -4.49
C PHE A 229 -10.91 -1.03 -4.87
N GLY A 230 -10.98 -0.77 -6.18
CA GLY A 230 -11.20 0.54 -6.80
C GLY A 230 -10.06 1.55 -6.63
N ALA A 231 -8.91 1.10 -6.15
CA ALA A 231 -7.73 1.94 -5.96
C ALA A 231 -7.00 2.18 -7.29
N GLY A 232 -7.48 3.15 -8.06
CA GLY A 232 -7.02 3.36 -9.43
C GLY A 232 -6.07 4.53 -9.69
N HIS A 233 -5.80 5.38 -8.69
CA HIS A 233 -5.05 6.63 -8.91
C HIS A 233 -3.58 6.50 -8.46
N PRO A 234 -2.58 6.81 -9.31
CA PRO A 234 -1.16 6.53 -9.04
C PRO A 234 -0.57 7.23 -7.81
N MET A 235 -1.13 8.39 -7.42
CA MET A 235 -0.72 9.13 -6.22
C MET A 235 -0.71 8.29 -4.93
N MET A 236 -1.58 7.28 -4.82
CA MET A 236 -1.74 6.49 -3.59
C MET A 236 -1.08 5.11 -3.63
N PHE A 237 -0.60 4.63 -4.78
CA PHE A 237 -0.09 3.26 -4.90
C PHE A 237 1.06 2.94 -3.95
N ALA A 238 2.02 3.86 -3.80
CA ALA A 238 3.13 3.63 -2.88
C ALA A 238 2.64 3.45 -1.43
N LEU A 239 1.63 4.23 -1.02
CA LEU A 239 0.99 4.09 0.29
C LEU A 239 0.24 2.76 0.40
N GLY A 240 -0.57 2.44 -0.63
CA GLY A 240 -1.26 1.15 -0.81
C GLY A 240 -0.34 -0.06 -0.59
N VAL A 241 0.75 -0.08 -1.34
CA VAL A 241 1.74 -1.16 -1.27
C VAL A 241 2.46 -1.18 0.06
N ALA A 242 2.82 -0.03 0.65
CA ALA A 242 3.49 0.00 1.95
C ALA A 242 2.62 -0.55 3.10
N MET A 243 1.29 -0.60 2.95
CA MET A 243 0.36 -1.30 3.86
C MET A 243 0.29 -2.82 3.61
N GLY A 244 0.80 -3.29 2.48
CA GLY A 244 0.81 -4.69 2.08
C GLY A 244 -0.34 -5.11 1.16
N CYS A 245 -0.84 -4.18 0.33
CA CYS A 245 -1.69 -4.47 -0.82
C CYS A 245 -0.83 -4.87 -2.04
N ASP A 246 -1.32 -5.85 -2.80
CA ASP A 246 -0.64 -6.49 -3.93
C ASP A 246 -1.34 -6.22 -5.26
N LEU A 247 -2.66 -6.11 -5.26
CA LEU A 247 -3.44 -5.87 -6.46
C LEU A 247 -4.21 -4.55 -6.34
N PHE A 248 -4.34 -3.85 -7.45
CA PHE A 248 -5.05 -2.57 -7.58
C PHE A 248 -5.87 -2.62 -8.86
N ASP A 249 -7.11 -2.17 -8.85
CA ASP A 249 -7.90 -2.01 -10.06
C ASP A 249 -8.21 -0.54 -10.37
N SER A 250 -8.29 -0.21 -11.66
CA SER A 250 -8.52 1.17 -12.09
C SER A 250 -9.44 1.25 -13.30
N ALA A 251 -10.61 1.87 -13.12
CA ALA A 251 -11.38 2.50 -14.20
C ALA A 251 -10.96 3.97 -14.41
N ALA A 252 -10.16 4.53 -13.49
CA ALA A 252 -9.83 5.95 -13.46
C ALA A 252 -9.09 6.40 -14.72
N TYR A 253 -8.25 5.55 -15.32
CA TYR A 253 -7.49 5.92 -16.53
C TYR A 253 -8.41 6.34 -17.68
N ALA A 254 -9.51 5.61 -17.90
CA ALA A 254 -10.48 5.86 -18.95
C ALA A 254 -11.52 6.91 -18.53
N LEU A 255 -12.08 6.79 -17.32
CA LEU A 255 -13.07 7.74 -16.81
C LEU A 255 -12.52 9.16 -16.74
N TYR A 256 -11.25 9.33 -16.37
CA TYR A 256 -10.63 10.64 -16.27
C TYR A 256 -10.31 11.17 -17.67
N ALA A 257 -9.84 10.31 -18.58
CA ALA A 257 -9.59 10.72 -19.96
C ALA A 257 -10.83 11.28 -20.66
N ARG A 258 -11.99 10.66 -20.45
CA ARG A 258 -13.29 11.13 -20.99
C ARG A 258 -13.68 12.52 -20.49
N ASP A 259 -13.25 12.87 -19.29
CA ASP A 259 -13.48 14.19 -18.68
C ASP A 259 -12.31 15.17 -18.92
N ASP A 260 -11.45 14.90 -19.91
CA ASP A 260 -10.25 15.70 -20.20
C ASP A 260 -9.29 15.82 -18.99
N ARG A 261 -9.27 14.82 -18.12
CA ARG A 261 -8.41 14.76 -16.93
C ARG A 261 -7.13 13.96 -17.18
N TYR A 262 -6.02 14.61 -16.86
CA TYR A 262 -4.65 14.12 -16.97
C TYR A 262 -4.13 13.66 -15.61
N LEU A 263 -3.77 12.37 -15.49
CA LEU A 263 -3.24 11.79 -14.26
C LEU A 263 -1.75 12.12 -14.07
N THR A 264 -1.38 12.33 -12.81
CA THR A 264 0.01 12.42 -12.36
C THR A 264 0.19 11.64 -11.07
N VAL A 265 1.44 11.32 -10.70
CA VAL A 265 1.76 10.75 -9.38
C VAL A 265 1.52 11.74 -8.23
N ARG A 266 1.14 12.98 -8.50
CA ARG A 266 0.84 14.03 -7.51
C ARG A 266 -0.64 14.42 -7.45
N GLY A 267 -1.51 13.73 -8.19
CA GLY A 267 -2.92 14.08 -8.31
C GLY A 267 -3.33 14.26 -9.78
N THR A 268 -4.47 14.90 -9.99
CA THR A 268 -5.08 15.08 -11.30
C THR A 268 -4.98 16.54 -11.77
N ARG A 269 -4.97 16.75 -13.08
CA ARG A 269 -5.04 18.07 -13.73
C ARG A 269 -6.09 18.03 -14.84
N LEU A 270 -6.76 19.13 -15.11
CA LEU A 270 -7.56 19.28 -16.33
C LEU A 270 -6.62 19.61 -17.49
N LEU A 271 -6.87 19.04 -18.66
CA LEU A 271 -6.07 19.31 -19.85
C LEU A 271 -6.12 20.81 -20.21
N GLU A 272 -7.25 21.50 -20.00
CA GLU A 272 -7.39 22.93 -20.25
C GLU A 272 -6.43 23.81 -19.42
N ASP A 273 -5.97 23.32 -18.25
CA ASP A 273 -5.09 24.06 -17.35
C ASP A 273 -3.58 23.84 -17.62
N LEU A 274 -3.23 22.91 -18.53
CA LEU A 274 -1.84 22.54 -18.77
C LEU A 274 -1.13 23.45 -19.78
N GLU A 275 -0.08 24.15 -19.35
CA GLU A 275 0.83 24.84 -20.28
C GLU A 275 1.95 23.93 -20.81
N TYR A 276 2.25 22.86 -20.08
CA TYR A 276 3.25 21.85 -20.43
C TYR A 276 2.72 20.47 -20.04
N LEU A 277 3.12 19.42 -20.76
CA LEU A 277 2.88 18.03 -20.37
C LEU A 277 4.08 17.53 -19.53
N PRO A 278 3.96 17.39 -18.19
CA PRO A 278 5.08 17.05 -17.31
C PRO A 278 5.35 15.53 -17.28
N CYS A 279 5.45 14.91 -18.44
CA CYS A 279 5.66 13.46 -18.60
C CYS A 279 6.54 13.18 -19.82
N SER A 280 7.12 11.99 -19.87
CA SER A 280 8.01 11.55 -20.95
C SER A 280 7.52 10.27 -21.64
N CYS A 281 6.22 9.96 -21.55
CA CYS A 281 5.61 8.87 -22.30
C CYS A 281 5.52 9.20 -23.80
N SER A 282 5.16 8.22 -24.61
CA SER A 282 4.97 8.37 -26.06
C SER A 282 4.01 9.52 -26.39
N VAL A 283 2.88 9.61 -25.68
CA VAL A 283 1.89 10.68 -25.84
C VAL A 283 2.50 12.06 -25.56
N CYS A 284 3.07 12.26 -24.36
CA CYS A 284 3.56 13.58 -23.94
C CYS A 284 4.83 14.05 -24.65
N THR A 285 5.56 13.15 -25.31
CA THR A 285 6.70 13.51 -26.16
C THR A 285 6.29 13.75 -27.61
N GLY A 286 5.16 13.17 -28.04
CA GLY A 286 4.57 13.38 -29.38
C GLY A 286 3.67 14.61 -29.49
N HIS A 287 3.12 15.09 -28.38
CA HIS A 287 2.14 16.19 -28.36
C HIS A 287 2.51 17.33 -27.40
N SER A 288 2.05 18.54 -27.71
CA SER A 288 1.88 19.63 -26.73
C SER A 288 0.47 19.62 -26.13
N PRO A 289 0.19 20.37 -25.04
CA PRO A 289 -1.17 20.50 -24.52
C PRO A 289 -2.15 21.06 -25.56
N ASP A 290 -1.72 22.02 -26.38
CA ASP A 290 -2.57 22.60 -27.44
C ASP A 290 -2.86 21.58 -28.55
N ASP A 291 -1.89 20.72 -28.89
CA ASP A 291 -2.12 19.65 -29.85
C ASP A 291 -3.18 18.68 -29.34
N LEU A 292 -3.10 18.25 -28.08
CA LEU A 292 -4.09 17.37 -27.47
C LEU A 292 -5.48 18.02 -27.45
N ARG A 293 -5.61 19.28 -27.06
CA ARG A 293 -6.90 20.01 -27.06
C ARG A 293 -7.51 20.15 -28.45
N ALA A 294 -6.67 20.18 -29.48
CA ALA A 294 -7.12 20.30 -30.87
C ALA A 294 -7.57 18.96 -31.49
N LEU A 295 -7.29 17.83 -30.84
CA LEU A 295 -7.76 16.52 -31.29
C LEU A 295 -9.29 16.39 -31.18
N PRO A 296 -9.93 15.60 -32.07
CA PRO A 296 -11.31 15.14 -31.88
C PRO A 296 -11.49 14.48 -30.52
N ASP A 297 -12.71 14.55 -29.97
CA ASP A 297 -12.99 14.08 -28.60
C ASP A 297 -12.59 12.61 -28.39
N ASP A 298 -12.90 11.71 -29.33
CA ASP A 298 -12.56 10.28 -29.23
C ASP A 298 -11.04 10.04 -29.26
N GLU A 299 -10.31 10.72 -30.16
CA GLU A 299 -8.83 10.63 -30.24
C GLU A 299 -8.17 11.23 -29.00
N ARG A 300 -8.74 12.30 -28.46
CA ARG A 300 -8.27 12.96 -27.23
C ARG A 300 -8.48 12.06 -26.00
N GLU A 301 -9.65 11.41 -25.89
CA GLU A 301 -9.93 10.41 -24.84
C GLU A 301 -8.92 9.27 -24.94
N GLU A 302 -8.66 8.72 -26.13
CA GLU A 302 -7.70 7.63 -26.32
C GLU A 302 -6.27 8.03 -25.91
N GLU A 303 -5.77 9.19 -26.34
CA GLU A 303 -4.42 9.69 -26.01
C GLU A 303 -4.27 9.98 -24.50
N LEU A 304 -5.29 10.59 -23.88
CA LEU A 304 -5.29 10.83 -22.43
C LEU A 304 -5.37 9.51 -21.65
N ALA A 305 -6.15 8.53 -22.10
CA ALA A 305 -6.24 7.22 -21.48
C ALA A 305 -4.90 6.48 -21.57
N ALA A 306 -4.24 6.54 -22.74
CA ALA A 306 -2.91 5.98 -22.94
C ALA A 306 -1.86 6.65 -22.02
N HIS A 307 -1.86 7.98 -21.92
CA HIS A 307 -1.00 8.70 -20.96
C HIS A 307 -1.28 8.27 -19.51
N ASN A 308 -2.55 8.20 -19.12
CA ASN A 308 -2.97 7.82 -17.78
C ASN A 308 -2.48 6.42 -17.42
N LEU A 309 -2.56 5.46 -18.35
CA LEU A 309 -2.00 4.12 -18.20
C LEU A 309 -0.46 4.16 -18.09
N HIS A 310 0.24 4.92 -18.94
CA HIS A 310 1.70 5.07 -18.88
C HIS A 310 2.18 5.54 -17.51
N VAL A 311 1.52 6.55 -16.92
CA VAL A 311 1.85 7.05 -15.57
C VAL A 311 1.61 5.98 -14.51
N THR A 312 0.48 5.29 -14.62
CA THR A 312 0.00 4.32 -13.62
C THR A 312 0.90 3.08 -13.58
N PHE A 313 1.20 2.49 -14.74
CA PHE A 313 2.15 1.37 -14.85
C PHE A 313 3.60 1.77 -14.54
N ALA A 314 4.02 2.99 -14.89
CA ALA A 314 5.35 3.47 -14.52
C ALA A 314 5.51 3.63 -13.00
N GLU A 315 4.44 3.99 -12.28
CA GLU A 315 4.47 4.08 -10.83
C GLU A 315 4.55 2.70 -10.17
N ILE A 316 3.80 1.69 -10.67
CA ILE A 316 3.94 0.30 -10.20
C ILE A 316 5.38 -0.20 -10.37
N ARG A 317 6.00 0.02 -11.54
CA ARG A 317 7.42 -0.35 -11.76
C ARG A 317 8.37 0.36 -10.80
N ARG A 318 8.12 1.63 -10.49
CA ARG A 318 8.92 2.40 -9.53
C ARG A 318 8.79 1.87 -8.11
N ILE A 319 7.58 1.45 -7.71
CA ILE A 319 7.32 0.83 -6.41
C ILE A 319 8.05 -0.50 -6.29
N LYS A 320 7.96 -1.39 -7.30
CA LYS A 320 8.72 -2.64 -7.35
C LYS A 320 10.23 -2.39 -7.19
N GLN A 321 10.77 -1.41 -7.92
CA GLN A 321 12.19 -1.04 -7.78
C GLN A 321 12.54 -0.52 -6.38
N ALA A 322 11.62 0.21 -5.73
CA ALA A 322 11.82 0.72 -4.39
C ALA A 322 11.84 -0.41 -3.34
N ILE A 323 10.95 -1.41 -3.48
CA ILE A 323 10.97 -2.62 -2.65
C ILE A 323 12.32 -3.34 -2.78
N ARG A 324 12.80 -3.59 -4.01
CA ARG A 324 14.10 -4.26 -4.22
C ARG A 324 15.28 -3.47 -3.66
N ALA A 325 15.21 -2.14 -3.67
CA ALA A 325 16.25 -1.29 -3.10
C ALA A 325 16.15 -1.14 -1.58
N GLY A 326 15.03 -1.55 -0.97
CA GLY A 326 14.73 -1.35 0.44
C GLY A 326 14.54 0.13 0.78
N ASN A 327 13.88 0.89 -0.09
CA ASN A 327 13.58 2.32 0.10
C ASN A 327 12.13 2.71 -0.27
N LEU A 328 11.18 1.81 -0.08
CA LEU A 328 9.76 2.04 -0.31
C LEU A 328 9.22 3.18 0.55
N LEU A 329 9.61 3.29 1.82
CA LEU A 329 9.13 4.36 2.71
C LEU A 329 9.65 5.74 2.29
N GLU A 330 10.85 5.84 1.69
CA GLU A 330 11.32 7.06 1.04
C GLU A 330 10.44 7.45 -0.15
N LEU A 331 10.01 6.47 -0.96
CA LEU A 331 9.09 6.71 -2.05
C LEU A 331 7.72 7.17 -1.53
N VAL A 332 7.19 6.53 -0.48
CA VAL A 332 5.95 6.95 0.20
C VAL A 332 6.08 8.38 0.70
N GLU A 333 7.19 8.74 1.34
CA GLU A 333 7.43 10.11 1.80
C GLU A 333 7.37 11.13 0.66
N GLN A 334 8.01 10.84 -0.47
CA GLN A 334 7.95 11.71 -1.63
C GLN A 334 6.51 11.87 -2.15
N ARG A 335 5.72 10.80 -2.17
CA ARG A 335 4.31 10.83 -2.63
C ARG A 335 3.38 11.50 -1.64
N ALA A 336 3.61 11.33 -0.34
CA ALA A 336 2.84 11.95 0.74
C ALA A 336 2.83 13.48 0.66
N ARG A 337 3.85 14.08 0.03
CA ARG A 337 3.95 15.55 -0.15
C ARG A 337 3.09 16.08 -1.30
N SER A 338 2.35 15.22 -1.99
CA SER A 338 1.47 15.62 -3.09
C SER A 338 0.18 16.30 -2.62
N HIS A 339 -0.33 15.92 -1.44
CA HIS A 339 -1.59 16.41 -0.89
C HIS A 339 -1.58 16.35 0.64
N PRO A 340 -2.19 17.30 1.39
CA PRO A 340 -2.25 17.24 2.85
C PRO A 340 -2.82 15.94 3.40
N THR A 341 -3.89 15.42 2.83
CA THR A 341 -4.47 14.16 3.32
C THR A 341 -3.63 12.93 2.95
N MET A 342 -2.79 12.99 1.91
CA MET A 342 -1.79 11.94 1.65
C MET A 342 -0.70 11.95 2.72
N LEU A 343 -0.36 13.13 3.25
CA LEU A 343 0.53 13.25 4.41
C LEU A 343 -0.13 12.70 5.68
N ASP A 344 -1.42 12.95 5.89
CA ASP A 344 -2.15 12.37 7.02
C ASP A 344 -2.24 10.83 6.89
N GLY A 345 -2.51 10.30 5.69
CA GLY A 345 -2.43 8.86 5.42
C GLY A 345 -1.05 8.26 5.68
N TYR A 346 0.04 8.95 5.33
CA TYR A 346 1.39 8.49 5.68
C TYR A 346 1.65 8.51 7.20
N ARG A 347 1.12 9.51 7.92
CA ARG A 347 1.24 9.54 9.39
C ARG A 347 0.45 8.42 10.05
N ALA A 348 -0.76 8.13 9.55
CA ALA A 348 -1.55 6.98 9.97
C ALA A 348 -0.79 5.67 9.72
N LEU A 349 -0.12 5.51 8.56
CA LEU A 349 0.71 4.34 8.28
C LEU A 349 1.78 4.15 9.36
N LEU A 350 2.42 5.24 9.78
CA LEU A 350 3.44 5.23 10.83
C LEU A 350 2.86 5.12 12.26
N ASP A 351 1.56 5.32 12.46
CA ASP A 351 0.89 4.95 13.73
C ASP A 351 0.84 3.42 13.86
N HIS A 352 0.87 2.69 12.73
CA HIS A 352 1.00 1.22 12.67
C HIS A 352 2.44 0.72 12.52
N ALA A 353 3.46 1.51 12.90
CA ALA A 353 4.87 1.12 12.74
C ALA A 353 5.22 -0.20 13.44
N ASP A 354 4.57 -0.52 14.57
CA ASP A 354 4.76 -1.79 15.28
C ASP A 354 4.29 -3.01 14.49
N GLN A 355 3.27 -2.84 13.64
CA GLN A 355 2.77 -3.87 12.72
C GLN A 355 3.74 -4.01 11.54
N LEU A 356 4.16 -2.90 10.94
CA LEU A 356 5.11 -2.89 9.82
C LEU A 356 6.47 -3.51 10.20
N GLU A 357 6.96 -3.25 11.42
CA GLU A 357 8.26 -3.76 11.89
C GLU A 357 8.36 -5.29 11.86
N ARG A 358 7.22 -6.00 11.92
CA ARG A 358 7.16 -7.47 11.91
C ARG A 358 7.51 -8.06 10.54
N SER A 359 7.18 -7.37 9.45
CA SER A 359 7.44 -7.81 8.07
C SER A 359 8.63 -7.11 7.43
N ASP A 360 9.05 -5.99 8.01
CA ASP A 360 10.12 -5.15 7.49
C ASP A 360 11.49 -5.87 7.52
N PRO A 361 12.29 -5.85 6.43
CA PRO A 361 13.60 -6.48 6.41
C PRO A 361 14.56 -5.96 7.48
N VAL A 362 15.28 -6.87 8.14
CA VAL A 362 16.26 -6.52 9.20
C VAL A 362 17.45 -5.70 8.66
N SER A 363 17.75 -5.81 7.37
CA SER A 363 18.84 -5.09 6.70
C SER A 363 18.39 -4.65 5.32
N LYS A 364 18.68 -3.38 4.98
CA LYS A 364 18.34 -2.76 3.69
C LYS A 364 19.48 -1.89 3.18
N GLY A 365 19.20 -1.09 2.14
CA GLY A 365 20.04 0.05 1.76
C GLY A 365 20.15 1.11 2.86
N ALA A 366 20.87 2.19 2.59
CA ALA A 366 21.03 3.26 3.56
C ALA A 366 19.68 3.93 3.91
N PHE A 367 19.41 4.08 5.21
CA PHE A 367 18.25 4.81 5.70
C PHE A 367 18.44 6.31 5.49
N PHE A 368 17.46 6.98 4.88
CA PHE A 368 17.54 8.43 4.64
C PHE A 368 16.53 9.18 5.51
N HIS A 369 17.03 10.02 6.41
CA HIS A 369 16.19 10.91 7.23
C HIS A 369 15.84 12.19 6.45
N VAL A 370 14.73 12.18 5.72
CA VAL A 370 14.33 13.30 4.84
C VAL A 370 13.08 14.04 5.29
N SER A 371 12.43 13.58 6.36
CA SER A 371 11.31 14.28 6.99
C SER A 371 11.18 13.97 8.48
N SER A 372 10.40 14.77 9.20
CA SER A 372 10.07 14.51 10.61
C SER A 372 9.44 13.13 10.80
N GLU A 373 8.65 12.67 9.83
CA GLU A 373 8.00 11.36 9.84
C GLU A 373 9.01 10.20 9.73
N SER A 374 10.19 10.41 9.13
CA SER A 374 11.24 9.39 9.05
C SER A 374 11.66 8.88 10.44
N ALA A 375 11.58 9.73 11.47
CA ALA A 375 11.90 9.38 12.86
C ALA A 375 10.93 8.34 13.47
N ARG A 376 9.79 8.07 12.83
CA ARG A 376 8.77 7.13 13.31
C ARG A 376 8.75 5.81 12.53
N ARG A 377 9.69 5.62 11.60
CA ARG A 377 9.72 4.44 10.73
C ARG A 377 10.10 3.16 11.50
N PRO A 378 9.77 1.98 10.96
CA PRO A 378 10.02 0.69 11.61
C PRO A 378 11.47 0.44 12.01
N GLU A 379 12.45 0.98 11.27
CA GLU A 379 13.87 0.88 11.58
C GLU A 379 14.21 1.51 12.94
N VAL A 380 13.64 2.67 13.22
CA VAL A 380 13.86 3.42 14.47
C VAL A 380 13.21 2.67 15.63
N VAL A 381 11.95 2.24 15.45
CA VAL A 381 11.21 1.43 16.42
C VAL A 381 11.98 0.15 16.76
N ARG A 382 12.46 -0.57 15.74
CA ARG A 382 13.27 -1.79 15.89
C ARG A 382 14.57 -1.52 16.64
N HIS A 383 15.29 -0.46 16.31
CA HIS A 383 16.53 -0.11 16.99
C HIS A 383 16.28 0.15 18.48
N HIS A 384 15.26 0.96 18.82
CA HIS A 384 14.88 1.22 20.22
C HIS A 384 14.52 -0.05 20.98
N ARG A 385 13.75 -0.97 20.37
CA ARG A 385 13.45 -2.28 20.96
C ARG A 385 14.72 -3.10 21.20
N ARG A 386 15.68 -3.06 20.28
CA ARG A 386 16.93 -3.84 20.37
C ARG A 386 17.94 -3.30 21.38
N LEU A 387 17.74 -2.10 21.93
CA LEU A 387 18.59 -1.56 23.01
C LEU A 387 18.60 -2.48 24.24
N GLU A 388 17.50 -3.17 24.52
CA GLU A 388 17.40 -4.14 25.64
C GLU A 388 18.30 -5.38 25.46
N ARG A 389 18.85 -5.58 24.26
CA ARG A 389 19.75 -6.71 23.93
C ARG A 389 21.22 -6.36 24.14
N LEU A 390 21.53 -5.10 24.42
CA LEU A 390 22.89 -4.61 24.57
C LEU A 390 23.33 -4.74 26.02
N SER A 391 24.57 -5.18 26.24
CA SER A 391 25.19 -5.17 27.56
C SER A 391 25.73 -3.77 27.85
N VAL A 392 25.13 -3.10 28.82
CA VAL A 392 25.53 -1.76 29.27
C VAL A 392 26.53 -1.91 30.43
N PRO A 393 27.66 -1.19 30.43
CA PRO A 393 28.59 -1.20 31.55
C PRO A 393 28.05 -0.40 32.75
N ASP A 394 28.70 -0.51 33.91
CA ASP A 394 28.25 0.15 35.15
C ASP A 394 28.18 1.68 34.99
N SER A 395 29.14 2.29 34.28
CA SER A 395 29.12 3.71 33.90
C SER A 395 29.26 3.91 32.39
N LEU A 396 28.35 4.67 31.76
CA LEU A 396 28.31 4.84 30.31
C LEU A 396 28.06 6.31 29.90
N PHE A 397 28.95 6.82 29.05
CA PHE A 397 28.76 8.13 28.41
C PHE A 397 28.16 8.01 27.01
N LEU A 398 26.99 8.62 26.82
CA LEU A 398 26.28 8.72 25.55
C LEU A 398 26.61 10.08 24.92
N THR A 399 27.09 10.12 23.67
CA THR A 399 27.58 11.39 23.08
C THR A 399 27.33 11.52 21.58
N GLU A 400 26.96 12.73 21.15
CA GLU A 400 26.98 13.16 19.73
C GLU A 400 28.39 13.57 19.25
N GLY A 401 29.36 13.61 20.16
CA GLY A 401 30.69 14.16 19.96
C GLY A 401 31.83 13.14 20.04
N GLN A 402 32.93 13.56 20.65
CA GLN A 402 34.04 12.66 20.96
C GLN A 402 33.70 11.81 22.19
N PRO A 403 34.23 10.57 22.29
CA PRO A 403 34.10 9.77 23.50
C PRO A 403 34.72 10.50 24.70
N ALA A 404 34.33 10.10 25.90
CA ALA A 404 34.91 10.62 27.13
C ALA A 404 36.44 10.45 27.14
N ARG A 405 37.14 11.36 27.81
CA ARG A 405 38.62 11.32 27.89
C ARG A 405 39.06 10.65 29.19
N GLY A 406 39.94 9.66 29.08
CA GLY A 406 40.47 8.95 30.25
C GLY A 406 39.51 7.90 30.80
N ASP A 407 39.62 7.59 32.10
CA ASP A 407 38.88 6.53 32.78
C ASP A 407 37.65 7.08 33.53
N GLU A 408 36.99 8.11 33.01
CA GLU A 408 35.83 8.76 33.63
C GLU A 408 34.55 7.91 33.55
N PHE A 409 34.42 7.14 32.47
CA PHE A 409 33.33 6.19 32.23
C PHE A 409 33.93 4.88 31.72
N ASP A 410 33.26 3.75 32.00
CA ASP A 410 33.71 2.43 31.55
C ASP A 410 33.64 2.26 30.03
N ASP A 411 32.70 2.96 29.36
CA ASP A 411 32.62 3.03 27.90
C ASP A 411 31.99 4.35 27.42
N SER A 412 32.05 4.60 26.11
CA SER A 412 31.35 5.70 25.44
C SER A 412 30.62 5.23 24.18
N TRP A 413 29.32 5.49 24.13
CA TRP A 413 28.46 5.17 22.99
C TRP A 413 28.08 6.41 22.20
N ARG A 414 27.84 6.22 20.91
CA ARG A 414 27.36 7.31 20.04
C ARG A 414 25.87 7.49 20.22
N VAL A 415 25.40 8.72 20.08
CA VAL A 415 23.98 9.06 19.93
C VAL A 415 23.79 9.65 18.54
N GLU A 416 22.90 9.04 17.76
CA GLU A 416 22.61 9.48 16.38
C GLU A 416 21.10 9.61 16.18
N PRO A 417 20.58 10.84 15.98
CA PRO A 417 19.19 11.03 15.60
C PRO A 417 18.85 10.41 14.23
N PRO A 418 17.71 9.72 14.05
CA PRO A 418 16.63 9.49 15.02
C PRO A 418 16.82 8.26 15.94
N PHE A 419 17.85 7.45 15.74
CA PHE A 419 18.03 6.15 16.41
C PHE A 419 18.41 6.21 17.90
N GLY A 420 19.07 7.28 18.34
CA GLY A 420 19.54 7.38 19.72
C GLY A 420 20.85 6.60 19.95
N PRO A 421 21.04 6.00 21.14
CA PRO A 421 22.34 5.48 21.55
C PRO A 421 22.71 4.15 20.86
N PHE A 422 24.01 3.95 20.59
CA PHE A 422 24.55 2.65 20.16
C PHE A 422 26.06 2.51 20.43
N PRO A 423 26.55 1.28 20.69
CA PRO A 423 27.97 0.98 20.84
C PRO A 423 28.75 1.28 19.57
N ARG A 424 29.98 1.77 19.70
CA ARG A 424 30.85 2.08 18.55
C ARG A 424 31.03 0.90 17.58
N ALA A 425 30.99 -0.34 18.09
CA ALA A 425 31.08 -1.55 17.28
C ALA A 425 29.95 -1.67 16.22
N LEU A 426 28.80 -1.04 16.46
CA LEU A 426 27.65 -1.06 15.55
C LEU A 426 27.64 0.09 14.54
N SER A 427 28.59 1.03 14.59
CA SER A 427 28.66 2.22 13.70
C SER A 427 28.78 1.95 12.20
N ARG A 428 28.92 0.69 11.79
CA ARG A 428 28.97 0.25 10.39
C ARG A 428 27.87 -0.77 10.06
N SER A 429 26.89 -0.92 10.95
CA SER A 429 25.77 -1.85 10.80
C SER A 429 24.52 -1.08 10.48
N TYR A 430 23.68 -1.60 9.58
CA TYR A 430 22.35 -1.02 9.33
C TYR A 430 21.48 -1.06 10.60
N PRO A 431 20.67 -0.03 10.88
CA PRO A 431 20.48 1.22 10.11
C PRO A 431 21.44 2.36 10.49
N LEU A 432 22.44 2.13 11.33
CA LEU A 432 23.38 3.12 11.88
C LEU A 432 24.46 3.59 10.89
N THR A 433 24.24 3.33 9.60
CA THR A 433 24.95 3.94 8.46
C THR A 433 24.01 4.89 7.72
N ALA A 434 23.03 5.45 8.42
CA ALA A 434 22.02 6.32 7.88
C ALA A 434 22.61 7.64 7.38
N GLU A 435 21.94 8.22 6.39
CA GLU A 435 22.22 9.58 5.95
C GLU A 435 21.25 10.53 6.66
N VAL A 436 21.79 11.32 7.59
CA VAL A 436 21.04 12.27 8.43
C VAL A 436 21.54 13.69 8.14
N PRO A 437 20.64 14.67 7.91
CA PRO A 437 21.05 16.04 7.68
C PRO A 437 21.82 16.63 8.87
N GLU A 438 22.88 17.39 8.60
CA GLU A 438 23.61 18.14 9.66
C GLU A 438 22.67 19.09 10.44
N ARG A 439 21.63 19.59 9.78
CA ARG A 439 20.54 20.36 10.38
C ARG A 439 19.37 19.44 10.70
N THR A 440 19.51 18.68 11.77
CA THR A 440 18.46 17.77 12.23
C THR A 440 17.20 18.52 12.68
N ASP A 441 16.05 17.84 12.63
CA ASP A 441 14.78 18.35 13.13
C ASP A 441 14.51 17.90 14.57
N ARG A 442 13.48 18.49 15.19
CA ARG A 442 13.07 18.17 16.56
C ARG A 442 12.53 16.74 16.69
N ALA A 443 11.91 16.18 15.66
CA ALA A 443 11.33 14.84 15.73
C ALA A 443 12.43 13.78 15.81
N ALA A 444 13.50 13.92 15.02
CA ALA A 444 14.67 13.05 15.10
C ALA A 444 15.36 13.14 16.47
N LEU A 445 15.54 14.36 16.98
CA LEU A 445 16.09 14.56 18.33
C LEU A 445 15.20 13.95 19.42
N SER A 446 13.89 14.09 19.28
CA SER A 446 12.91 13.50 20.22
C SER A 446 12.98 11.98 20.20
N ALA A 447 13.05 11.37 19.00
CA ALA A 447 13.20 9.92 18.88
C ALA A 447 14.54 9.44 19.49
N ALA A 448 15.63 10.16 19.25
CA ALA A 448 16.91 9.85 19.87
C ALA A 448 16.85 9.90 21.41
N ALA A 449 16.18 10.93 21.96
CA ALA A 449 15.94 11.07 23.39
C ALA A 449 15.09 9.92 23.94
N ASP A 450 14.05 9.50 23.22
CA ASP A 450 13.23 8.33 23.58
C ASP A 450 14.08 7.04 23.58
N GLY A 451 15.04 6.90 22.65
CA GLY A 451 16.03 5.82 22.65
C GLY A 451 16.95 5.84 23.87
N VAL A 452 17.42 7.03 24.29
CA VAL A 452 18.19 7.20 25.53
C VAL A 452 17.34 6.81 26.75
N ALA A 453 16.09 7.27 26.80
CA ALA A 453 15.16 6.94 27.88
C ALA A 453 14.92 5.45 27.99
N ARG A 454 14.75 4.76 26.85
CA ARG A 454 14.60 3.30 26.80
C ARG A 454 15.84 2.58 27.31
N LEU A 455 17.05 3.03 26.94
CA LEU A 455 18.29 2.43 27.44
C LEU A 455 18.41 2.55 28.96
N ALA A 456 18.03 3.70 29.52
CA ALA A 456 18.02 3.94 30.96
C ALA A 456 16.96 3.08 31.69
N GLU A 457 15.76 2.97 31.12
CA GLU A 457 14.67 2.16 31.68
C GLU A 457 15.06 0.68 31.82
N VAL A 458 15.73 0.11 30.82
CA VAL A 458 16.14 -1.30 30.82
C VAL A 458 17.44 -1.57 31.57
N ASN A 459 18.17 -0.52 32.00
CA ASN A 459 19.41 -0.60 32.79
C ASN A 459 19.36 0.38 33.99
N PRO A 460 18.47 0.14 34.97
CA PRO A 460 18.23 1.10 36.06
C PRO A 460 19.40 1.26 37.04
N ASP A 461 20.33 0.30 37.04
CA ASP A 461 21.50 0.30 37.92
C ASP A 461 22.75 0.93 37.27
N ALA A 462 22.68 1.30 35.98
CA ALA A 462 23.80 1.90 35.26
C ALA A 462 23.82 3.43 35.44
N ASP A 463 25.01 3.98 35.68
CA ASP A 463 25.26 5.42 35.75
C ASP A 463 25.41 5.97 34.32
N LEU A 464 24.36 6.64 33.81
CA LEU A 464 24.31 7.15 32.45
C LEU A 464 24.48 8.67 32.40
N ALA A 465 25.32 9.15 31.49
CA ALA A 465 25.45 10.57 31.17
C ALA A 465 25.25 10.81 29.66
N LEU A 466 24.48 11.82 29.28
CA LEU A 466 24.22 12.25 27.92
C LEU A 466 24.90 13.59 27.61
N GLY A 467 25.95 13.54 26.79
CA GLY A 467 26.55 14.68 26.14
C GLY A 467 25.79 15.09 24.88
N HIS A 468 25.11 16.23 24.91
CA HIS A 468 24.31 16.77 23.80
C HIS A 468 24.83 18.12 23.30
N ARG A 469 24.57 18.46 22.02
CA ARG A 469 24.95 19.76 21.43
C ARG A 469 23.76 20.71 21.32
N GLY A 470 23.37 21.30 22.44
CA GLY A 470 22.30 22.31 22.46
C GLY A 470 20.92 21.78 22.07
N TRP A 471 20.56 20.56 22.48
CA TRP A 471 19.23 20.01 22.26
C TRP A 471 18.16 20.92 22.88
N PRO A 472 16.99 21.12 22.22
CA PRO A 472 15.93 21.94 22.78
C PRO A 472 15.44 21.41 24.14
N ALA A 473 15.07 22.30 25.07
CA ALA A 473 14.60 21.92 26.41
C ALA A 473 13.48 20.85 26.39
N GLY A 474 12.46 21.03 25.54
CA GLY A 474 11.39 20.03 25.41
C GLY A 474 11.79 18.68 24.79
N VAL A 475 12.99 18.55 24.23
CA VAL A 475 13.59 17.26 23.88
C VAL A 475 14.27 16.65 25.11
N LEU A 476 15.04 17.47 25.85
CA LEU A 476 15.74 17.03 27.07
C LEU A 476 14.76 16.57 28.16
N GLU A 477 13.56 17.15 28.24
CA GLU A 477 12.48 16.70 29.14
C GLU A 477 12.03 15.25 28.92
N ARG A 478 12.36 14.64 27.76
CA ARG A 478 12.10 13.22 27.48
C ARG A 478 13.15 12.29 28.06
N VAL A 479 14.34 12.82 28.35
CA VAL A 479 15.41 12.05 28.97
C VAL A 479 15.13 11.96 30.49
N PRO A 480 15.13 10.76 31.09
CA PRO A 480 14.84 10.59 32.51
C PRO A 480 15.83 11.34 33.40
N GLU A 481 15.38 11.79 34.57
CA GLU A 481 16.24 12.48 35.57
C GLU A 481 17.41 11.62 36.07
N SER A 482 17.34 10.29 35.89
CA SER A 482 18.43 9.36 36.21
C SER A 482 19.61 9.44 35.25
N VAL A 483 19.47 10.14 34.12
CA VAL A 483 20.55 10.37 33.15
C VAL A 483 21.11 11.77 33.35
N GLU A 484 22.40 11.87 33.66
CA GLU A 484 23.08 13.16 33.77
C GLU A 484 23.14 13.86 32.40
N LEU A 485 22.83 15.16 32.33
CA LEU A 485 22.86 15.93 31.09
C LEU A 485 24.09 16.84 31.03
N ILE A 486 24.87 16.74 29.96
CA ILE A 486 26.10 17.52 29.73
C ILE A 486 25.98 18.29 28.40
N ASP A 487 26.08 19.62 28.46
CA ASP A 487 26.04 20.47 27.25
C ASP A 487 27.42 20.62 26.61
N LEU A 488 27.60 19.99 25.46
CA LEU A 488 28.85 19.96 24.69
C LEU A 488 29.06 21.19 23.80
N THR A 489 28.15 22.17 23.79
CA THR A 489 28.34 23.40 22.99
C THR A 489 29.43 24.32 23.55
N SER A 490 29.87 24.06 24.77
CA SER A 490 30.86 24.87 25.50
C SER A 490 32.30 24.39 25.32
N ASP A 491 32.52 23.25 24.65
CA ASP A 491 33.81 22.54 24.49
C ASP A 491 34.47 22.68 23.12
#